data_AF-A0A816I9Q8-F1
#
_entry.id   AF-A0A816I9Q8-F1
#
_cell.length_a   1.000
_cell.length_b   1.000
_cell.length_c   1.000
_cell.angle_alpha   90.00
_cell.angle_beta   90.00
_cell.angle_gamma   90.00
#
_symmetry.space_group_name_H-M   'P 1'
#
loop_
_entity.id
_entity.type
_entity.pdbx_description
1 polymer ?
#
loop_
_entity_poly.entity_id
_entity_poly.type
_entity_poly.pdbx_seq_one_letter_code
_entity_poly.pdbx_strand_id
1 'polypeptide(L)'
;VLVFQPDRVTEFCKKNKLQPNIRAHECVMDELDRFAQGQLITLFSATNYCGMANNAGAILVVGRGLVIVPKLIHPLPPPILSPEHSGDDAWMQDMYSSGTRRETFSYHELNIQRPPTPTRDDEVL
;
A
#
# COMPACT_ATOMS: atom_id res chain seq x y z
N VAL A 1 -0.53 -7.95 22.07
CA VAL A 1 -0.28 -6.66 21.39
C VAL A 1 -0.57 -5.54 22.37
N LEU A 2 0.35 -4.60 22.54
CA LEU A 2 0.13 -3.38 23.33
C LEU A 2 -0.43 -2.32 22.39
N VAL A 3 -1.54 -1.68 22.76
CA VAL A 3 -2.19 -0.63 21.95
C VAL A 3 -2.05 0.71 22.66
N PHE A 4 -1.51 1.71 21.97
CA PHE A 4 -1.37 3.06 22.49
C PHE A 4 -2.56 3.92 22.07
N GLN A 5 -3.10 4.67 23.02
CA GLN A 5 -4.17 5.63 22.78
C GLN A 5 -3.65 6.91 22.10
N PRO A 6 -4.52 7.73 21.48
CA PRO A 6 -4.11 8.92 20.73
C PRO A 6 -3.29 9.94 21.55
N ASP A 7 -3.54 10.03 22.84
CA ASP A 7 -2.84 10.91 23.78
C ASP A 7 -1.35 10.57 23.85
N ARG A 8 -1.00 9.27 23.91
CA ARG A 8 0.39 8.81 23.96
C ARG A 8 1.16 9.11 22.67
N VAL A 9 0.51 8.96 21.52
CA VAL A 9 1.07 9.36 20.23
C VAL A 9 1.33 10.87 20.20
N THR A 10 0.33 11.65 20.63
CA THR A 10 0.38 13.11 20.64
C THR A 10 1.49 13.62 21.56
N GLU A 11 1.57 13.10 22.79
CA GLU A 11 2.59 13.42 23.77
C GLU A 11 3.99 13.08 23.27
N PHE A 12 4.16 11.88 22.68
CA PHE A 12 5.42 11.46 22.10
C PHE A 12 5.88 12.40 20.97
N CYS A 13 4.98 12.75 20.05
CA CYS A 13 5.32 13.65 18.94
C CYS A 13 5.68 15.05 19.46
N LYS A 14 4.91 15.59 20.41
CA LYS A 14 5.20 16.90 21.04
C LYS A 14 6.54 16.92 21.75
N LYS A 15 6.81 15.93 22.61
CA LYS A 15 8.06 15.83 23.39
C LYS A 15 9.30 15.77 22.50
N ASN A 16 9.18 15.10 21.36
CA ASN A 16 10.29 14.89 20.43
C ASN A 16 10.30 15.86 19.24
N LYS A 17 9.37 16.85 19.20
CA LYS A 17 9.23 17.82 18.11
C LYS A 17 9.06 17.16 16.72
N LEU A 18 8.31 16.06 16.67
CA LEU A 18 8.00 15.31 15.46
C LEU A 18 6.67 15.78 14.85
N GLN A 19 6.53 15.65 13.53
CA GLN A 19 5.28 15.93 12.82
C GLN A 19 4.40 14.64 12.77
N PRO A 20 4.32 13.83 11.68
CA PRO A 20 3.71 12.50 11.79
C PRO A 20 4.76 11.41 12.07
N ASN A 21 4.42 10.49 12.96
CA ASN A 21 5.06 9.17 13.07
C ASN A 21 4.51 8.26 11.96
N ILE A 22 5.37 7.59 11.21
CA ILE A 22 4.96 6.66 10.14
C ILE A 22 5.38 5.25 10.56
N ARG A 23 4.43 4.31 10.55
CA ARG A 23 4.65 2.90 10.87
C ARG A 23 4.03 1.99 9.81
N ALA A 24 4.38 0.71 9.87
CA ALA A 24 3.72 -0.36 9.11
C ALA A 24 3.05 -1.34 10.09
N HIS A 25 3.30 -2.64 9.90
CA HIS A 25 2.92 -3.77 10.78
C HIS A 25 1.45 -4.21 10.71
N GLU A 26 0.50 -3.29 10.60
CA GLU A 26 -0.92 -3.63 10.46
C GLU A 26 -1.35 -3.52 9.00
N CYS A 27 -2.08 -4.53 8.52
CA CYS A 27 -2.68 -4.52 7.20
C CYS A 27 -3.74 -3.41 7.15
N VAL A 28 -3.59 -2.48 6.22
CA VAL A 28 -4.56 -1.42 5.94
C VAL A 28 -5.27 -1.77 4.64
N MET A 29 -6.60 -1.63 4.60
CA MET A 29 -7.40 -1.95 3.41
C MET A 29 -7.17 -0.97 2.27
N ASP A 30 -7.09 0.31 2.61
CA ASP A 30 -6.80 1.43 1.71
C ASP A 30 -5.28 1.68 1.60
N GLU A 31 -4.90 2.78 0.94
CA GLU A 31 -3.51 3.18 0.74
C GLU A 31 -2.76 3.54 2.04
N LEU A 32 -3.44 4.14 3.02
CA LEU A 32 -2.89 4.39 4.36
C LEU A 32 -4.01 4.60 5.37
N ASP A 33 -3.70 4.47 6.65
CA ASP A 33 -4.60 4.81 7.75
C ASP A 33 -4.02 5.95 8.60
N ARG A 34 -4.88 6.86 9.07
CA ARG A 34 -4.51 8.02 9.88
C ARG A 34 -5.11 7.90 11.26
N PHE A 35 -4.25 7.98 12.27
CA PHE A 35 -4.63 7.94 13.67
C PHE A 35 -4.12 9.18 14.42
N ALA A 36 -4.71 9.46 15.59
CA ALA A 36 -4.36 10.62 16.43
C ALA A 36 -4.28 11.94 15.64
N GLN A 37 -5.35 12.29 14.93
CA GLN A 37 -5.42 13.48 14.07
C GLN A 37 -4.35 13.53 12.98
N GLY A 38 -3.91 12.36 12.49
CA GLY A 38 -2.88 12.24 11.47
C GLY A 38 -1.44 12.33 12.00
N GLN A 39 -1.24 12.36 13.32
CA GLN A 39 0.09 12.29 13.92
C GLN A 39 0.69 10.87 13.91
N LEU A 40 -0.12 9.85 13.62
CA LEU A 40 0.35 8.50 13.30
C LEU A 40 -0.24 8.08 11.96
N ILE A 41 0.62 7.66 11.05
CA ILE A 41 0.23 7.13 9.75
C ILE A 41 0.65 5.66 9.71
N THR A 42 -0.30 4.78 9.40
CA THR A 42 -0.02 3.37 9.11
C THR A 42 0.02 3.18 7.60
N LEU A 43 1.15 2.71 7.08
CA LEU A 43 1.38 2.42 5.67
C LEU A 43 1.58 0.91 5.49
N PHE A 44 0.92 0.33 4.50
CA PHE A 44 1.09 -1.08 4.16
C PHE A 44 1.42 -1.25 2.67
N SER A 45 2.48 -2.00 2.34
CA SER A 45 3.00 -2.05 0.97
C SER A 45 2.79 -3.39 0.26
N ALA A 46 2.28 -4.42 0.95
CA ALA A 46 1.95 -5.69 0.33
C ALA A 46 0.47 -5.69 -0.10
N THR A 47 0.22 -5.81 -1.40
CA THR A 47 -1.12 -5.98 -1.95
C THR A 47 -1.64 -7.38 -1.70
N ASN A 48 -2.95 -7.53 -1.46
CA ASN A 48 -3.59 -8.81 -1.20
C ASN A 48 -2.80 -9.67 -0.18
N TYR A 49 -2.59 -9.12 1.01
CA TYR A 49 -1.79 -9.72 2.06
C TYR A 49 -2.23 -11.17 2.34
N CYS A 50 -1.24 -12.07 2.39
CA CYS A 50 -1.43 -13.53 2.49
C CYS A 50 -2.36 -14.14 1.43
N GLY A 51 -2.63 -13.44 0.33
CA GLY A 51 -3.54 -13.90 -0.73
C GLY A 51 -5.03 -13.79 -0.41
N MET A 52 -5.40 -13.26 0.76
CA MET A 52 -6.76 -13.32 1.29
C MET A 52 -7.34 -11.98 1.75
N ALA A 53 -6.50 -10.97 2.00
CA ALA A 53 -6.96 -9.70 2.57
C ALA A 53 -7.60 -8.77 1.53
N ASN A 54 -7.31 -8.95 0.23
CA ASN A 54 -7.76 -8.07 -0.85
C ASN A 54 -7.49 -6.57 -0.60
N ASN A 55 -6.46 -6.25 0.18
CA ASN A 55 -6.06 -4.88 0.47
C ASN A 55 -5.21 -4.29 -0.66
N ALA A 56 -5.26 -2.97 -0.78
CA ALA A 56 -4.29 -2.23 -1.57
C ALA A 56 -2.92 -2.20 -0.88
N GLY A 57 -1.87 -2.00 -1.66
CA GLY A 57 -0.57 -1.58 -1.12
C GLY A 57 -0.36 -0.09 -1.39
N ALA A 58 0.61 0.52 -0.72
CA ALA A 58 1.05 1.87 -1.05
C ALA A 58 2.53 2.11 -0.75
N ILE A 59 3.04 3.18 -1.37
CA ILE A 59 4.32 3.84 -1.08
C ILE A 59 4.00 5.25 -0.60
N LEU A 60 4.74 5.74 0.39
CA LEU A 60 4.62 7.12 0.86
C LEU A 60 5.81 7.94 0.37
N VAL A 61 5.57 8.92 -0.49
CA VAL A 61 6.61 9.85 -0.97
C VAL A 61 6.63 11.07 -0.05
N VAL A 62 7.79 11.37 0.53
CA VAL A 62 8.00 12.52 1.42
C VAL A 62 8.88 13.55 0.71
N GLY A 63 8.29 14.69 0.35
CA GLY A 63 8.96 15.81 -0.30
C GLY A 63 9.53 16.85 0.67
N ARG A 64 10.03 17.96 0.11
CA ARG A 64 10.47 19.13 0.89
C ARG A 64 9.30 19.68 1.72
N GLY A 65 9.61 20.26 2.87
CA GLY A 65 8.59 20.76 3.81
C GLY A 65 7.69 19.68 4.41
N LEU A 66 8.09 18.40 4.34
CA LEU A 66 7.33 17.24 4.82
C LEU A 66 5.96 17.09 4.13
N VAL A 67 5.88 17.50 2.87
CA VAL A 67 4.73 17.19 2.01
C VAL A 67 4.69 15.68 1.77
N ILE A 68 3.56 15.06 2.10
CA ILE A 68 3.35 13.62 2.01
C ILE A 68 2.39 13.31 0.86
N VAL A 69 2.83 12.46 -0.07
CA VAL A 69 2.03 12.00 -1.21
C VAL A 69 1.98 10.47 -1.20
N PRO A 70 0.83 9.85 -0.89
CA PRO A 70 0.66 8.41 -1.06
C PRO A 70 0.61 8.04 -2.54
N LYS A 71 1.18 6.87 -2.87
CA LYS A 71 1.11 6.25 -4.18
C LYS A 71 0.62 4.82 -4.03
N LEU A 72 -0.59 4.55 -4.52
CA LEU A 72 -1.20 3.22 -4.53
C LEU A 72 -0.32 2.20 -5.28
N ILE A 73 -0.17 0.99 -4.75
CA ILE A 73 0.37 -0.19 -5.42
C ILE A 73 -0.82 -1.06 -5.79
N HIS A 74 -0.98 -1.34 -7.08
CA HIS A 74 -2.04 -2.23 -7.54
C HIS A 74 -1.64 -3.68 -7.35
N PRO A 75 -2.57 -4.56 -6.92
CA PRO A 75 -2.31 -5.99 -6.85
C PRO A 75 -1.88 -6.50 -8.22
N LEU A 76 -0.80 -7.28 -8.26
CA LEU A 76 -0.44 -8.00 -9.46
C LEU A 76 -1.47 -9.11 -9.70
N PRO A 77 -1.86 -9.39 -10.95
CA PRO A 77 -2.54 -10.63 -11.26
C PRO A 77 -1.78 -11.81 -10.66
N PRO A 78 -2.47 -12.86 -10.18
CA PRO A 78 -1.82 -14.12 -9.84
C PRO A 78 -0.94 -14.59 -11.03
N PRO A 79 0.27 -15.14 -10.78
CA PRO A 79 1.06 -15.72 -11.85
C PRO A 79 0.25 -16.80 -12.56
N ILE A 80 0.09 -16.69 -13.88
CA ILE A 80 -0.66 -17.65 -14.72
C ILE A 80 -0.01 -19.06 -14.70
N LEU A 81 1.21 -19.18 -14.14
CA LEU A 81 2.04 -20.38 -14.18
C LEU A 81 2.53 -20.83 -12.79
N SER A 82 1.68 -20.84 -11.76
CA SER A 82 1.99 -21.66 -10.58
C SER A 82 1.56 -23.11 -10.87
N PRO A 83 2.48 -24.09 -10.99
CA PRO A 83 2.10 -25.49 -11.21
C PRO A 83 1.37 -26.12 -10.02
N GLU A 84 1.29 -25.42 -8.89
CA GLU A 84 0.80 -25.94 -7.61
C GLU A 84 -0.74 -25.87 -7.46
N HIS A 85 -1.48 -25.46 -8.48
CA HIS A 85 -2.95 -25.45 -8.50
C HIS A 85 -3.53 -26.29 -9.64
N SER A 86 -3.00 -27.50 -9.85
CA SER A 86 -3.50 -28.48 -10.81
C SER A 86 -4.83 -29.14 -10.38
N GLY A 87 -5.77 -28.36 -9.86
CA GLY A 87 -7.00 -28.86 -9.24
C GLY A 87 -8.29 -28.27 -9.80
N ASP A 88 -8.44 -26.95 -9.80
CA ASP A 88 -9.77 -26.36 -9.99
C ASP A 88 -9.75 -25.17 -10.96
N ASP A 89 -10.22 -25.39 -12.19
CA ASP A 89 -10.44 -24.34 -13.22
C ASP A 89 -11.55 -23.32 -12.83
N ALA A 90 -12.12 -23.43 -11.64
CA ALA A 90 -13.20 -22.59 -11.13
C ALA A 90 -12.80 -21.11 -10.99
N TRP A 91 -11.54 -20.82 -10.61
CA TRP A 91 -11.06 -19.44 -10.47
C TRP A 91 -10.87 -18.75 -11.82
N MET A 92 -10.51 -19.48 -12.88
CA MET A 92 -10.45 -18.90 -14.24
C MET A 92 -11.85 -18.57 -14.75
N GLN A 93 -12.82 -19.44 -14.49
CA GLN A 93 -14.21 -19.22 -14.85
C GLN A 93 -14.80 -18.02 -14.09
N ASP A 94 -14.49 -17.90 -12.79
CA ASP A 94 -14.87 -16.76 -11.97
C ASP A 94 -14.20 -15.48 -12.46
N MET A 95 -12.91 -15.49 -12.82
CA MET A 95 -12.23 -14.31 -13.36
C MET A 95 -12.76 -13.86 -14.74
N TYR A 96 -13.18 -14.82 -15.57
CA TYR A 96 -13.83 -14.54 -16.85
C TYR A 96 -15.24 -13.99 -16.69
N SER A 97 -16.00 -14.52 -15.72
CA SER A 97 -17.39 -14.14 -15.47
C SER A 97 -17.50 -12.83 -14.71
N SER A 98 -16.54 -12.53 -13.83
CA SER A 98 -16.48 -11.29 -13.03
C SER A 98 -15.82 -10.11 -13.75
N GLY A 99 -15.21 -10.32 -14.92
CA GLY A 99 -14.53 -9.25 -15.68
C GLY A 99 -13.13 -8.88 -15.15
N THR A 100 -12.69 -9.48 -14.05
CA THR A 100 -11.41 -9.24 -13.38
C THR A 100 -10.20 -9.56 -14.25
N ARG A 101 -10.29 -10.42 -15.29
CA ARG A 101 -9.18 -10.61 -16.25
C ARG A 101 -8.82 -9.29 -16.96
N ARG A 102 -9.77 -8.51 -17.48
CA ARG A 102 -9.43 -7.22 -18.12
C ARG A 102 -8.83 -6.23 -17.13
N GLU A 103 -9.35 -6.19 -15.91
CA GLU A 103 -8.87 -5.28 -14.86
C GLU A 103 -7.46 -5.64 -14.39
N THR A 104 -7.17 -6.94 -14.22
CA THR A 104 -5.82 -7.41 -13.84
C THR A 104 -4.78 -7.15 -14.92
N PHE A 105 -5.11 -7.32 -16.21
CA PHE A 105 -4.23 -6.88 -17.31
C PHE A 105 -4.00 -5.36 -17.25
N SER A 106 -5.05 -4.58 -17.02
CA SER A 106 -4.98 -3.13 -16.83
C SER A 106 -4.07 -2.74 -15.64
N TYR A 107 -4.19 -3.40 -14.49
CA TYR A 107 -3.35 -3.13 -13.31
C TYR A 107 -1.88 -3.51 -13.52
N HIS A 108 -1.61 -4.59 -14.26
CA HIS A 108 -0.25 -4.97 -14.63
C HIS A 108 0.38 -3.90 -15.54
N GLU A 109 -0.36 -3.42 -16.55
CA GLU A 109 0.07 -2.33 -17.43
C GLU A 109 0.30 -1.03 -16.64
N LEU A 110 -0.60 -0.67 -15.71
CA LEU A 110 -0.45 0.50 -14.84
C LEU A 110 0.78 0.41 -13.93
N ASN A 111 1.13 -0.78 -13.46
CA ASN A 111 2.34 -0.99 -12.67
C ASN A 111 3.63 -0.88 -13.50
N ILE A 112 3.61 -1.32 -14.77
CA ILE A 112 4.74 -1.17 -15.71
C ILE A 112 4.93 0.29 -16.14
N GLN A 113 3.83 1.02 -16.36
CA GLN A 113 3.85 2.42 -16.78
C GLN A 113 4.14 3.40 -15.64
N ARG A 114 4.27 2.91 -14.40
CA ARG A 114 4.55 3.77 -13.25
C ARG A 114 5.91 4.45 -13.46
N PRO A 115 5.98 5.80 -13.43
CA PRO A 115 7.25 6.49 -13.56
C PRO A 115 8.19 6.01 -12.45
N PRO A 116 9.50 5.85 -12.74
CA PRO A 116 10.47 5.46 -11.73
C PRO A 116 10.37 6.43 -10.54
N THR A 117 10.51 5.90 -9.33
CA THR A 117 10.55 6.75 -8.13
C THR A 117 11.65 7.78 -8.33
N PRO A 118 11.35 9.10 -8.26
CA PRO A 118 12.37 10.13 -8.43
C PRO A 118 13.53 9.86 -7.46
N THR A 119 14.76 9.87 -7.96
CA THR A 119 15.95 9.84 -7.11
C THR A 119 15.99 11.11 -6.27
N ARG A 120 16.49 11.00 -5.03
CA ARG A 120 16.33 12.06 -4.03
C ARG A 120 17.08 13.36 -4.36
N ASP A 121 17.97 13.40 -5.34
CA ASP A 121 18.68 14.62 -5.71
C ASP A 121 18.77 14.71 -7.23
N ASP A 122 18.25 15.82 -7.78
CA ASP A 122 18.72 16.54 -8.98
C ASP A 122 17.74 17.62 -9.48
N GLU A 123 17.00 18.31 -8.59
CA GLU A 123 16.41 19.61 -8.97
C GLU A 123 16.51 20.69 -7.86
N VAL A 124 17.36 21.67 -8.21
CA VAL A 124 17.43 23.10 -7.83
C VAL A 124 18.55 23.50 -6.87
N LEU A 125 19.73 23.76 -7.46
CA LEU A 125 20.49 25.00 -7.26
C LEU A 125 19.70 26.18 -7.82
#